data_AF-A0A453E4R0-F1
#
_entry.id   AF-A0A453E4R0-F1
#
_cell.length_a   1.000
_cell.length_b   1.000
_cell.length_c   1.000
_cell.angle_alpha   90.00
_cell.angle_beta   90.00
_cell.angle_gamma   90.00
#
_symmetry.space_group_name_H-M   'P 1'
#
loop_
_entity.id
_entity.type
_entity.pdbx_description
1 polymer ?
#
loop_
_entity_poly.entity_id
_entity_poly.type
_entity_poly.pdbx_seq_one_letter_code
_entity_poly.pdbx_strand_id
1 'polypeptide(L)'
;MYLEDSKSYSVSCVDKVLGDAKNYGVLRCVPNFREDLLGVQMESLELIFVSMREALEEFSGIAKGLSKVLHDTNQMVRGGLALTAKQLQLQVGILPTIADCLGGLQTLSDMHQAEYALKSSIISLLTWKSSSSDIAAMRQLLVDQPNIPKDEVQSVFDIIFADEIC
;
A
#
# COMPACT_ATOMS: atom_id res chain seq x y z
N MET A 1 -33.80 -2.28 -2.00
CA MET A 1 -34.20 -2.10 -3.40
C MET A 1 -33.04 -1.72 -4.34
N TYR A 2 -31.91 -1.15 -3.89
CA TYR A 2 -30.78 -0.77 -4.77
C TYR A 2 -29.73 -1.87 -5.07
N LEU A 3 -29.86 -3.07 -4.49
CA LEU A 3 -28.87 -4.15 -4.61
C LEU A 3 -29.10 -5.07 -5.83
N GLU A 4 -30.35 -5.24 -6.29
CA GLU A 4 -30.69 -6.13 -7.41
C GLU A 4 -30.44 -5.50 -8.78
N ASP A 5 -30.86 -4.25 -8.98
CA ASP A 5 -30.63 -3.53 -10.25
C ASP A 5 -29.15 -3.39 -10.58
N SER A 6 -28.33 -3.29 -9.56
CA SER A 6 -26.90 -3.07 -9.70
C SER A 6 -26.13 -4.38 -10.01
N LYS A 7 -26.69 -5.56 -9.74
CA LYS A 7 -26.18 -6.86 -10.27
C LYS A 7 -26.48 -7.01 -11.76
N SER A 8 -27.64 -6.53 -12.21
CA SER A 8 -28.11 -6.65 -13.59
C SER A 8 -27.20 -5.93 -14.60
N TYR A 9 -26.73 -4.72 -14.26
CA TYR A 9 -25.89 -3.92 -15.18
C TYR A 9 -24.46 -4.45 -15.37
N SER A 10 -23.81 -4.97 -14.32
CA SER A 10 -22.45 -5.52 -14.44
C SER A 10 -22.44 -6.86 -15.17
N VAL A 11 -23.46 -7.69 -14.97
CA VAL A 11 -23.64 -8.94 -15.73
C VAL A 11 -23.83 -8.64 -17.21
N SER A 12 -24.61 -7.62 -17.58
CA SER A 12 -24.85 -7.19 -18.97
C SER A 12 -23.58 -6.83 -19.78
N CYS A 13 -22.56 -6.24 -19.14
CA CYS A 13 -21.34 -5.86 -19.84
C CYS A 13 -20.40 -7.06 -20.08
N VAL A 14 -20.28 -7.94 -19.07
CA VAL A 14 -19.53 -9.20 -19.18
C VAL A 14 -20.20 -10.14 -20.19
N ASP A 15 -21.53 -10.19 -20.18
CA ASP A 15 -22.35 -10.92 -21.13
C ASP A 15 -22.06 -10.50 -22.59
N LYS A 16 -21.94 -9.19 -22.86
CA LYS A 16 -21.56 -8.68 -24.19
C LYS A 16 -20.18 -9.13 -24.64
N VAL A 17 -19.17 -9.12 -23.76
CA VAL A 17 -17.80 -9.53 -24.10
C VAL A 17 -17.70 -11.04 -24.32
N LEU A 18 -18.40 -11.82 -23.49
CA LEU A 18 -18.48 -13.29 -23.59
C LEU A 18 -19.31 -13.74 -24.80
N GLY A 19 -20.27 -12.93 -25.25
CA GLY A 19 -21.11 -13.19 -26.42
C GLY A 19 -20.45 -12.83 -27.75
N ASP A 20 -19.33 -12.10 -27.75
CA ASP A 20 -18.60 -11.78 -28.98
C ASP A 20 -17.82 -13.00 -29.48
N ALA A 21 -18.24 -13.53 -30.63
CA ALA A 21 -17.63 -14.68 -31.28
C ALA A 21 -16.14 -14.48 -31.60
N LYS A 22 -15.65 -13.23 -31.68
CA LYS A 22 -14.23 -12.92 -31.86
C LYS A 22 -13.38 -13.25 -30.62
N ASN A 23 -13.97 -13.19 -29.43
CA ASN A 23 -13.24 -13.40 -28.17
C ASN A 23 -13.25 -14.87 -27.75
N TYR A 24 -14.43 -15.50 -27.77
CA TYR A 24 -14.63 -16.85 -27.22
C TYR A 24 -15.43 -17.78 -28.14
N GLY A 25 -15.58 -17.45 -29.43
CA GLY A 25 -16.42 -18.22 -30.36
C GLY A 25 -16.03 -19.70 -30.51
N VAL A 26 -14.74 -20.02 -30.34
CA VAL A 26 -14.22 -21.39 -30.36
C VAL A 26 -14.71 -22.22 -29.16
N LEU A 27 -15.01 -21.58 -28.03
CA LEU A 27 -15.47 -22.22 -26.80
C LEU A 27 -16.99 -22.42 -26.75
N ARG A 28 -17.74 -21.93 -27.75
CA ARG A 28 -19.21 -22.01 -27.77
C ARG A 28 -19.75 -23.44 -27.81
N CYS A 29 -18.94 -24.39 -28.25
CA CYS A 29 -19.27 -25.82 -28.25
C CYS A 29 -19.03 -26.52 -26.90
N VAL A 30 -18.36 -25.85 -25.96
CA VAL A 30 -18.13 -26.36 -24.60
C VAL A 30 -19.40 -26.08 -23.77
N PRO A 31 -20.06 -27.11 -23.21
CA PRO A 31 -21.21 -26.91 -22.34
C PRO A 31 -20.85 -26.04 -21.14
N ASN A 32 -21.73 -25.12 -20.74
CA ASN A 32 -21.58 -24.24 -19.56
C ASN A 32 -20.31 -23.36 -19.54
N PHE A 33 -19.61 -23.20 -20.68
CA PHE A 33 -18.32 -22.50 -20.71
C PHE A 33 -18.38 -21.07 -20.16
N ARG A 34 -19.52 -20.40 -20.34
CA ARG A 34 -19.73 -19.02 -19.90
C ARG A 34 -19.78 -18.96 -18.37
N GLU A 35 -20.55 -19.86 -17.77
CA GLU A 35 -20.73 -19.96 -16.32
C GLU A 35 -19.41 -20.37 -15.67
N ASP A 36 -18.72 -21.36 -16.24
CA ASP A 36 -17.43 -21.84 -15.75
C ASP A 36 -16.35 -20.75 -15.85
N LEU A 37 -16.26 -20.06 -16.99
CA LEU A 37 -15.30 -18.97 -17.19
C LEU A 37 -15.58 -17.79 -16.26
N LEU A 38 -16.85 -17.42 -16.09
CA LEU A 38 -17.25 -16.38 -15.16
C LEU A 38 -16.87 -16.78 -13.72
N GLY A 39 -17.10 -18.03 -13.33
CA GLY A 39 -16.71 -18.59 -12.04
C GLY A 39 -15.21 -18.43 -11.78
N VAL A 40 -14.38 -18.90 -12.72
CA VAL A 40 -12.91 -18.78 -12.62
C VAL A 40 -12.43 -17.32 -12.56
N GLN A 41 -13.05 -16.42 -13.33
CA GLN A 41 -12.74 -14.99 -13.28
C GLN A 41 -13.12 -14.35 -11.95
N MET A 42 -14.27 -14.72 -11.38
CA MET A 42 -14.70 -14.24 -10.08
C MET A 42 -13.78 -14.75 -8.96
N GLU A 43 -13.43 -16.03 -8.96
CA GLU A 43 -12.45 -16.59 -8.01
C GLU A 43 -11.10 -15.89 -8.10
N SER A 44 -10.58 -15.68 -9.32
CA SER A 44 -9.30 -15.00 -9.53
C SER A 44 -9.29 -13.57 -8.97
N LEU A 45 -10.37 -12.82 -9.20
CA LEU A 45 -10.48 -11.46 -8.71
C LEU A 45 -10.75 -11.41 -7.19
N GLU A 46 -11.40 -12.42 -6.61
CA GLU A 46 -11.54 -12.55 -5.16
C GLU A 46 -10.18 -12.77 -4.51
N LEU A 47 -9.36 -13.68 -5.07
CA LEU A 47 -7.99 -13.91 -4.62
C LEU A 47 -7.14 -12.64 -4.69
N ILE A 48 -7.25 -11.85 -5.77
CA ILE A 48 -6.56 -10.56 -5.88
C ILE A 48 -6.99 -9.61 -4.76
N PHE A 49 -8.30 -9.48 -4.49
CA PHE A 49 -8.78 -8.64 -3.40
C PHE A 49 -8.33 -9.11 -2.02
N VAL A 50 -8.24 -10.42 -1.79
CA VAL A 50 -7.66 -10.99 -0.57
C VAL A 50 -6.20 -10.58 -0.44
N SER A 51 -5.38 -10.82 -1.47
CA SER A 51 -3.95 -10.47 -1.44
C SER A 51 -3.72 -8.96 -1.26
N MET A 52 -4.56 -8.11 -1.84
CA MET A 52 -4.48 -6.64 -1.62
C MET A 52 -4.75 -6.27 -0.15
N ARG A 53 -5.70 -6.95 0.51
CA ARG A 53 -5.99 -6.71 1.93
C ARG A 53 -4.86 -7.21 2.82
N GLU A 54 -4.32 -8.40 2.55
CA GLU A 54 -3.19 -8.95 3.29
C GLU A 54 -1.96 -8.03 3.21
N ALA A 55 -1.60 -7.57 2.01
CA ALA A 55 -0.52 -6.61 1.83
C ALA A 55 -0.76 -5.28 2.57
N LEU A 56 -2.01 -4.82 2.62
CA LEU A 56 -2.37 -3.62 3.36
C LEU A 56 -2.30 -3.83 4.89
N GLU A 57 -2.63 -5.02 5.38
CA GLU A 57 -2.49 -5.38 6.80
C GLU A 57 -1.01 -5.43 7.22
N GLU A 58 -0.14 -6.00 6.39
CA GLU A 58 1.32 -5.96 6.60
C GLU A 58 1.82 -4.50 6.66
N PHE A 59 1.41 -3.67 5.71
CA PHE A 59 1.75 -2.24 5.71
C PHE A 59 1.20 -1.50 6.95
N SER A 60 -0.01 -1.84 7.41
CA SER A 60 -0.58 -1.33 8.65
C SER A 60 0.32 -1.65 9.86
N GLY A 61 0.87 -2.87 9.89
CA GLY A 61 1.83 -3.30 10.90
C GLY A 61 3.07 -2.42 10.94
N ILE A 62 3.63 -2.09 9.77
CA ILE A 62 4.79 -1.20 9.64
C ILE A 62 4.47 0.21 10.14
N ALA A 63 3.37 0.81 9.67
CA ALA A 63 2.97 2.17 10.07
C ALA A 63 2.72 2.28 11.59
N LYS A 64 2.04 1.30 12.18
CA LYS A 64 1.83 1.21 13.63
C LYS A 64 3.15 1.00 14.38
N GLY A 65 4.05 0.19 13.84
CA GLY A 65 5.39 -0.03 14.38
C GLY A 65 6.18 1.28 14.49
N LEU A 66 6.20 2.08 13.43
CA LEU A 66 6.84 3.41 13.44
C LEU A 66 6.21 4.34 14.47
N SER A 67 4.89 4.41 14.51
CA SER A 67 4.16 5.23 15.49
C SER A 67 4.48 4.82 16.94
N LYS A 68 4.63 3.51 17.18
CA LYS A 68 5.03 2.98 18.49
C LYS A 68 6.47 3.38 18.85
N VAL A 69 7.43 3.18 17.94
CA VAL A 69 8.84 3.56 18.17
C VAL A 69 8.95 5.05 18.47
N LEU A 70 8.23 5.89 17.73
CA LEU A 70 8.15 7.33 17.96
C LEU A 70 7.57 7.65 19.35
N HIS A 71 6.48 6.99 19.75
CA HIS A 71 5.89 7.18 21.08
C HIS A 71 6.87 6.80 22.19
N ASP A 72 7.46 5.61 22.11
CA ASP A 72 8.40 5.07 23.09
C ASP A 72 9.62 6.00 23.21
N THR A 73 10.15 6.47 22.08
CA THR A 73 11.30 7.40 22.07
C THR A 73 10.94 8.74 22.71
N ASN A 74 9.77 9.31 22.41
CA ASN A 74 9.31 10.55 23.04
C ASN A 74 9.16 10.40 24.57
N GLN A 75 8.67 9.25 25.04
CA GLN A 75 8.56 8.95 26.47
C GLN A 75 9.94 8.82 27.13
N MET A 76 10.90 8.17 26.46
CA MET A 76 12.27 8.09 26.94
C MET A 76 12.92 9.47 27.03
N VAL A 77 12.75 10.33 26.03
CA VAL A 77 13.33 11.67 26.01
C VAL A 77 12.75 12.56 27.12
N ARG A 78 11.43 12.53 27.31
CA ARG A 78 10.71 13.43 28.24
C ARG A 78 10.70 12.94 29.69
N GLY A 79 10.68 11.63 29.92
CA GLY A 79 10.50 11.03 31.25
C GLY A 79 11.61 10.08 31.69
N GLY A 80 12.28 9.38 30.76
CA GLY A 80 13.30 8.38 31.08
C GLY A 80 14.71 8.98 31.27
N LEU A 81 15.26 9.54 30.21
CA LEU A 81 16.56 10.23 30.19
C LEU A 81 16.44 11.70 30.64
N ALA A 82 15.22 12.27 30.59
CA ALA A 82 14.93 13.68 30.88
C ALA A 82 15.92 14.63 30.20
N LEU A 83 16.14 14.44 28.89
CA LEU A 83 17.11 15.22 28.14
C LEU A 83 16.71 16.69 28.15
N THR A 84 17.65 17.55 28.51
CA THR A 84 17.47 19.00 28.43
C THR A 84 17.45 19.47 26.98
N ALA A 85 16.86 20.64 26.72
CA ALA A 85 16.86 21.25 25.39
C ALA A 85 18.28 21.43 24.81
N LYS A 86 19.28 21.66 25.67
CA LYS A 86 20.70 21.74 25.27
C LYS A 86 21.25 20.40 24.79
N GLN A 87 20.86 19.29 25.44
CA GLN A 87 21.31 17.95 25.04
C GLN A 87 20.63 17.50 23.75
N LEU A 88 19.36 17.87 23.54
CA LEU A 88 18.66 17.55 22.28
C LEU A 88 19.28 18.25 21.06
N GLN A 89 19.78 19.46 21.26
CA GLN A 89 20.38 20.30 20.22
C GLN A 89 21.91 20.12 20.11
N LEU A 90 22.52 19.23 20.91
CA LEU A 90 23.96 19.03 20.89
C LEU A 90 24.34 18.27 19.61
N GLN A 91 25.10 18.92 18.75
CA GLN A 91 25.68 18.31 17.55
C GLN A 91 27.11 17.83 17.84
N VAL A 92 27.42 16.60 17.45
CA VAL A 92 28.76 16.01 17.59
C VAL A 92 29.30 15.70 16.19
N GLY A 93 30.24 16.52 15.72
CA GLY A 93 30.80 16.38 14.37
C GLY A 93 29.75 16.58 13.28
N ILE A 94 29.70 15.66 12.32
CA ILE A 94 28.75 15.68 11.18
C ILE A 94 27.43 14.95 11.46
N LEU A 95 27.30 14.32 12.64
CA LEU A 95 26.10 13.55 12.97
C LEU A 95 24.89 14.46 13.20
N PRO A 96 23.68 14.03 12.79
CA PRO A 96 22.45 14.76 13.09
C PRO A 96 22.25 14.89 14.60
N THR A 97 21.60 15.98 15.03
CA THR A 97 21.23 16.13 16.45
C THR A 97 20.14 15.13 16.83
N ILE A 98 19.94 14.89 18.12
CA ILE A 98 18.81 14.06 18.58
C ILE A 98 17.48 14.69 18.15
N ALA A 99 17.39 16.03 18.16
CA ALA A 99 16.21 16.74 17.66
C ALA A 99 15.94 16.47 16.17
N ASP A 100 16.98 16.45 15.34
CA ASP A 100 16.86 16.12 13.91
C ASP A 100 16.38 14.67 13.71
N CYS A 101 16.94 13.72 14.46
CA CYS A 101 16.54 12.31 14.41
C CYS A 101 15.07 12.12 14.82
N LEU A 102 14.62 12.80 15.88
CA LEU A 102 13.22 12.77 16.32
C LEU A 102 12.28 13.39 15.27
N GLY A 103 12.68 14.51 14.66
CA GLY A 103 11.93 15.14 13.58
C GLY A 103 11.84 14.26 12.33
N GLY A 104 12.94 13.59 11.98
CA GLY A 104 12.97 12.61 10.89
C GLY A 104 12.07 11.41 11.16
N LEU A 105 12.12 10.84 12.37
CA LEU A 105 11.25 9.73 12.78
C LEU A 105 9.77 10.13 12.77
N GLN A 106 9.44 11.33 13.26
CA GLN A 106 8.08 11.89 13.18
C GLN A 106 7.62 11.98 11.73
N THR A 107 8.45 12.57 10.86
CA THR A 107 8.15 12.72 9.42
C THR A 107 7.91 11.37 8.77
N LEU A 108 8.76 10.37 9.04
CA LEU A 108 8.60 9.01 8.52
C LEU A 108 7.30 8.37 9.00
N SER A 109 6.97 8.49 10.29
CA SER A 109 5.73 7.98 10.86
C SER A 109 4.50 8.62 10.20
N ASP A 110 4.50 9.94 10.02
CA ASP A 110 3.39 10.68 9.42
C ASP A 110 3.20 10.30 7.94
N MET A 111 4.29 10.19 7.19
CA MET A 111 4.26 9.76 5.79
C MET A 111 3.64 8.37 5.63
N HIS A 112 4.12 7.38 6.40
CA HIS A 112 3.61 6.01 6.32
C HIS A 112 2.15 5.91 6.77
N GLN A 113 1.75 6.67 7.79
CA GLN A 113 0.36 6.71 8.24
C GLN A 113 -0.57 7.31 7.18
N ALA A 114 -0.15 8.40 6.52
CA ALA A 114 -0.89 9.02 5.43
C ALA A 114 -1.02 8.09 4.22
N GLU A 115 0.07 7.41 3.86
CA GLU A 115 0.08 6.43 2.77
C GLU A 115 -0.84 5.24 3.06
N TYR A 116 -0.81 4.73 4.29
CA TYR A 116 -1.71 3.64 4.71
C TYR A 116 -3.18 4.09 4.59
N ALA A 117 -3.49 5.30 5.08
CA ALA A 117 -4.85 5.84 5.00
C ALA A 117 -5.32 5.99 3.54
N LEU A 118 -4.46 6.48 2.66
CA LEU A 118 -4.75 6.61 1.23
C LEU A 118 -4.99 5.25 0.58
N LYS A 119 -4.07 4.30 0.74
CA LYS A 119 -4.17 2.95 0.16
C LYS A 119 -5.38 2.20 0.70
N SER A 120 -5.65 2.32 2.00
CA SER A 120 -6.84 1.76 2.64
C SER A 120 -8.14 2.34 2.06
N SER A 121 -8.20 3.66 1.90
CA SER A 121 -9.35 4.32 1.28
C SER A 121 -9.57 3.83 -0.15
N ILE A 122 -8.52 3.74 -0.97
CA ILE A 122 -8.62 3.24 -2.35
C ILE A 122 -9.12 1.80 -2.36
N ILE A 123 -8.50 0.90 -1.59
CA ILE A 123 -8.86 -0.52 -1.56
C ILE A 123 -10.31 -0.71 -1.09
N SER A 124 -10.78 0.07 -0.12
CA SER A 124 -12.16 0.00 0.37
C SER A 124 -13.21 0.45 -0.67
N LEU A 125 -12.82 1.32 -1.61
CA LEU A 125 -13.67 1.80 -2.70
C LEU A 125 -13.66 0.87 -3.92
N LEU A 126 -12.64 0.02 -4.06
CA LEU A 126 -12.57 -0.95 -5.13
C LEU A 126 -13.65 -2.02 -4.95
N THR A 127 -14.48 -2.15 -5.97
CA THR A 127 -15.49 -3.20 -6.06
C THR A 127 -15.42 -3.87 -7.42
N TRP A 128 -16.14 -4.98 -7.57
CA TRP A 128 -16.39 -5.66 -8.85
C TRP A 128 -16.99 -4.76 -9.95
N LYS A 129 -17.45 -3.56 -9.59
CA LYS A 129 -18.07 -2.58 -10.48
C LYS A 129 -17.16 -1.40 -10.81
N SER A 130 -15.92 -1.41 -10.31
CA SER A 130 -14.95 -0.37 -10.61
C SER A 130 -14.78 -0.26 -12.13
N SER A 131 -14.81 0.96 -12.65
CA SER A 131 -14.69 1.19 -14.09
C SER A 131 -13.26 0.92 -14.55
N SER A 132 -13.06 0.69 -15.86
CA SER A 132 -11.72 0.57 -16.43
C SER A 132 -10.88 1.82 -16.20
N SER A 133 -11.49 3.01 -16.19
CA SER A 133 -10.83 4.28 -15.85
C SER A 133 -10.39 4.34 -14.38
N ASP A 134 -11.20 3.85 -13.43
CA ASP A 134 -10.81 3.83 -12.01
C ASP A 134 -9.62 2.90 -11.79
N ILE A 135 -9.63 1.72 -12.42
CA ILE A 135 -8.52 0.77 -12.37
C ILE A 135 -7.26 1.36 -13.03
N ALA A 136 -7.40 2.09 -14.14
CA ALA A 136 -6.27 2.76 -14.80
C ALA A 136 -5.68 3.87 -13.92
N ALA A 137 -6.52 4.71 -13.30
CA ALA A 137 -6.09 5.75 -12.38
C ALA A 137 -5.37 5.16 -11.16
N MET A 138 -5.89 4.07 -10.59
CA MET A 138 -5.22 3.35 -9.50
C MET A 138 -3.85 2.83 -9.93
N ARG A 139 -3.74 2.21 -11.12
CA ARG A 139 -2.45 1.74 -11.64
C ARG A 139 -1.45 2.88 -11.80
N GLN A 140 -1.90 4.02 -12.31
CA GLN A 140 -1.05 5.19 -12.46
C GLN A 140 -0.54 5.68 -11.09
N LEU A 141 -1.42 5.75 -10.09
CA LEU A 141 -1.03 6.11 -8.72
C LEU A 141 0.01 5.14 -8.12
N LEU A 142 -0.03 3.86 -8.48
CA LEU A 142 0.99 2.90 -8.05
C LEU A 142 2.33 3.09 -8.78
N VAL A 143 2.30 3.51 -10.06
CA VAL A 143 3.51 3.80 -10.85
C VAL A 143 4.18 5.09 -10.38
N ASP A 144 3.39 6.09 -10.01
CA ASP A 144 3.89 7.41 -9.59
C ASP A 144 4.45 7.41 -8.16
N GLN A 145 4.38 6.29 -7.43
CA GLN A 145 5.01 6.19 -6.11
C GLN A 145 6.53 6.31 -6.22
N PRO A 146 7.16 7.10 -5.35
CA PRO A 146 8.61 7.20 -5.31
C PRO A 146 9.20 5.85 -4.91
N ASN A 147 9.80 5.15 -5.87
CA ASN A 147 10.56 3.93 -5.62
C ASN A 147 12.02 4.29 -5.45
N ILE A 148 12.56 4.12 -4.24
CA ILE A 148 14.00 4.21 -4.00
C ILE A 148 14.61 2.84 -4.33
N PRO A 149 15.55 2.75 -5.29
CA PRO A 149 16.25 1.53 -5.62
C PRO A 149 16.95 0.93 -4.39
N LYS A 150 16.98 -0.41 -4.28
CA LYS A 150 17.58 -1.10 -3.12
C LYS A 150 19.07 -0.79 -2.96
N ASP A 151 19.78 -0.60 -4.06
CA ASP A 151 21.19 -0.22 -4.12
C ASP A 151 21.43 1.21 -3.62
N GLU A 152 20.50 2.14 -3.89
CA GLU A 152 20.57 3.49 -3.35
C GLU A 152 20.35 3.48 -1.83
N VAL A 153 19.36 2.70 -1.36
CA VAL A 153 19.16 2.49 0.08
C VAL A 153 20.42 1.93 0.72
N GLN A 154 20.98 0.86 0.16
CA GLN A 154 22.21 0.25 0.69
C GLN A 154 23.38 1.25 0.72
N SER A 155 23.55 2.06 -0.33
CA SER A 155 24.59 3.08 -0.38
C SER A 155 24.45 4.11 0.75
N VAL A 156 23.23 4.51 1.10
CA VAL A 156 22.96 5.39 2.25
C VAL A 156 23.34 4.71 3.56
N PHE A 157 22.97 3.44 3.75
CA PHE A 157 23.37 2.66 4.93
C PHE A 157 24.90 2.56 5.03
N ASP A 158 25.59 2.24 3.95
CA ASP A 158 27.05 2.11 3.92
C ASP A 158 27.75 3.43 4.28
N ILE A 159 27.19 4.59 3.89
CA ILE A 159 27.69 5.91 4.28
C ILE A 159 27.46 6.18 5.77
N ILE A 160 26.26 5.90 6.30
CA ILE A 160 25.91 6.19 7.69
C ILE A 160 26.69 5.31 8.67
N PHE A 161 26.88 4.04 8.33
CA PHE A 161 27.49 3.04 9.21
C PHE A 161 28.96 2.73 8.86
N ALA A 162 29.60 3.56 8.03
CA ALA A 162 31.00 3.40 7.61
C ALA A 162 31.97 3.29 8.81
N ASP A 163 31.71 4.03 9.90
CA ASP A 163 32.58 4.10 11.08
C ASP A 163 32.36 2.95 12.09
N GLU A 164 31.30 2.14 11.95
CA GLU A 164 31.04 0.98 12.83
C GLU A 164 31.80 -0.29 12.39
N ILE A 165 32.51 -0.24 11.26
CA ILE A 165 33.22 -1.38 10.64
C ILE A 165 34.73 -1.40 11.01
N CYS A 166 35.22 -0.49 11.85
CA CYS A 166 36.65 -0.37 12.18
C CYS A 166 37.03 -0.81 13.61
#